data_AF-A0A380BQ74-F1
#
_entry.id   AF-A0A380BQ74-F1
#
_cell.length_a   1.000
_cell.length_b   1.000
_cell.length_c   1.000
_cell.angle_alpha   90.00
_cell.angle_beta   90.00
_cell.angle_gamma   90.00
#
_symmetry.space_group_name_H-M   'P 1'
#
loop_
_entity.id
_entity.type
_entity.pdbx_description
1 polymer ?
#
loop_
_entity_poly.entity_id
_entity_poly.type
_entity_poly.pdbx_seq_one_letter_code
_entity_poly.pdbx_strand_id
1 'polypeptide(L)'
;MLFSEHNFGAQRATYGSIEVICGSMFSGKTEELIRRLKRAQFAKLNVEIFKPSVDIRYDEQRVVSHDQNSISSTPVSNSSAILLLSADTRVVGIDEAQFF
;
A
#
# COMPACT_ATOMS: atom_id res chain seq x y z
N MET A 1 -15.56 -8.25 -5.44
CA MET A 1 -15.32 -6.80 -5.28
C MET A 1 -13.83 -6.59 -5.54
N LEU A 2 -13.34 -6.31 -6.74
CA LEU A 2 -13.69 -5.22 -7.68
C LEU A 2 -13.68 -3.87 -6.96
N PHE A 3 -12.78 -2.99 -7.39
CA PHE A 3 -12.85 -1.54 -7.13
C PHE A 3 -14.31 -1.12 -7.33
N SER A 4 -15.00 -0.79 -6.24
CA SER A 4 -16.42 -0.47 -6.33
C SER A 4 -16.56 1.00 -6.70
N GLU A 5 -16.86 1.27 -7.96
CA GLU A 5 -17.26 2.59 -8.48
C GLU A 5 -18.65 3.04 -7.95
N HIS A 6 -19.27 2.32 -7.01
CA HIS A 6 -20.67 2.50 -6.63
C HIS A 6 -20.95 3.42 -5.43
N ASN A 7 -19.95 4.11 -4.87
CA ASN A 7 -20.18 4.98 -3.69
C ASN A 7 -20.23 6.48 -4.01
N PHE A 8 -20.97 6.89 -5.05
CA PHE A 8 -21.29 8.30 -5.29
C PHE A 8 -22.64 8.76 -4.71
N GLY A 9 -23.29 7.93 -3.89
CA GLY A 9 -24.66 8.19 -3.44
C GLY A 9 -24.99 7.71 -2.04
N ALA A 10 -24.20 8.02 -1.02
CA ALA A 10 -24.66 7.96 0.36
C ALA A 10 -23.89 8.96 1.23
N GLN A 11 -24.65 9.73 2.00
CA GLN A 11 -24.29 10.83 2.90
C GLN A 11 -22.87 10.81 3.51
N ARG A 12 -22.27 12.02 3.55
CA ARG A 12 -21.01 12.42 4.19
C ARG A 12 -20.76 11.74 5.54
N ALA A 13 -20.11 10.59 5.51
CA ALA A 13 -19.38 10.09 6.65
C ALA A 13 -18.02 9.63 6.15
N THR A 14 -16.99 10.28 6.67
CA THR A 14 -15.59 10.03 6.34
C THR A 14 -15.14 8.77 7.05
N TYR A 15 -15.50 7.60 6.49
CA TYR A 15 -14.99 6.33 6.97
C TYR A 15 -13.69 5.98 6.23
N GLY A 16 -12.71 5.45 6.96
CA GLY A 16 -11.58 4.75 6.35
C GLY A 16 -11.99 3.34 5.91
N SER A 17 -11.26 2.79 4.94
CA SER A 17 -11.41 1.39 4.51
C SER A 17 -10.06 0.67 4.63
N ILE A 18 -10.11 -0.64 4.80
CA ILE A 18 -8.95 -1.53 4.71
C ILE A 18 -9.21 -2.48 3.54
N GLU A 19 -8.26 -2.52 2.60
CA GLU A 19 -8.30 -3.42 1.46
C GLU A 19 -7.11 -4.39 1.54
N VAL A 20 -7.38 -5.68 1.46
CA VAL A 20 -6.36 -6.73 1.55
C VAL A 20 -6.15 -7.36 0.19
N ILE A 21 -4.89 -7.43 -0.26
CA ILE A 21 -4.47 -8.17 -1.45
C ILE A 21 -3.69 -9.39 -0.96
N CYS A 22 -4.28 -10.57 -1.08
CA CYS A 22 -3.70 -11.83 -0.61
C CYS A 22 -3.56 -12.85 -1.75
N GLY A 23 -2.64 -13.80 -1.58
CA GLY A 23 -2.31 -14.81 -2.59
C GLY A 23 -0.91 -15.39 -2.38
N SER A 24 -0.59 -16.49 -3.06
CA SER A 24 0.74 -17.10 -3.03
C SER A 24 1.83 -16.14 -3.52
N MET A 25 3.10 -16.47 -3.29
CA MET A 25 4.19 -15.79 -4.00
C MET A 25 3.94 -15.86 -5.52
N PHE A 26 4.37 -14.82 -6.26
CA PHE A 26 4.19 -14.68 -7.72
C PHE A 26 2.76 -14.52 -8.23
N SER A 27 1.76 -14.36 -7.33
CA SER A 27 0.37 -14.13 -7.74
C SER A 27 0.04 -12.67 -8.07
N GLY A 28 1.04 -11.80 -8.27
CA GLY A 28 0.81 -10.40 -8.64
C GLY A 28 0.41 -9.44 -7.50
N LYS A 29 0.64 -9.79 -6.23
CA LYS A 29 0.18 -8.97 -5.08
C LYS A 29 0.81 -7.58 -5.07
N THR A 30 2.13 -7.53 -5.17
CA THR A 30 2.91 -6.30 -5.16
C THR A 30 2.59 -5.45 -6.39
N GLU A 31 2.38 -6.07 -7.55
CA GLU A 31 1.92 -5.41 -8.78
C GLU A 31 0.57 -4.71 -8.57
N GLU A 32 -0.41 -5.42 -8.01
CA GLU A 32 -1.74 -4.87 -7.74
C GLU A 32 -1.67 -3.74 -6.69
N LEU A 33 -0.87 -3.90 -5.64
CA LEU A 33 -0.63 -2.86 -4.64
C LEU A 33 -0.07 -1.59 -5.29
N ILE A 34 1.01 -1.71 -6.08
CA ILE A 34 1.63 -0.59 -6.82
C ILE A 34 0.60 0.06 -7.75
N ARG A 35 -0.21 -0.72 -8.46
CA ARG A 35 -1.23 -0.20 -9.38
C ARG A 35 -2.31 0.63 -8.67
N ARG A 36 -2.72 0.25 -7.45
CA ARG A 36 -3.67 1.02 -6.63
C ARG A 36 -3.04 2.32 -6.14
N LEU A 37 -1.80 2.26 -5.66
CA LEU A 37 -1.08 3.42 -5.13
C LEU A 37 -0.78 4.45 -6.22
N LYS A 38 -0.36 4.02 -7.42
CA LYS A 38 -0.19 4.91 -8.58
C LYS A 38 -1.49 5.65 -8.93
N ARG A 39 -2.65 5.00 -8.87
CA ARG A 39 -3.94 5.67 -9.11
C ARG A 39 -4.28 6.71 -8.04
N ALA A 40 -3.98 6.42 -6.77
CA ALA A 40 -4.14 7.41 -5.70
C ALA A 40 -3.21 8.63 -5.89
N GLN A 41 -1.96 8.41 -6.33
CA GLN A 41 -1.04 9.49 -6.67
C GLN A 41 -1.53 10.33 -7.86
N PHE A 42 -2.09 9.71 -8.91
CA PHE A 42 -2.70 10.45 -10.02
C PHE A 42 -3.91 11.29 -9.59
N ALA A 43 -4.65 10.85 -8.57
CA ALA A 43 -5.71 11.62 -7.92
C ALA A 43 -5.19 12.70 -6.97
N LYS A 44 -3.86 12.92 -6.90
CA LYS A 44 -3.18 13.89 -6.02
C LYS A 44 -3.45 13.65 -4.53
N LEU A 45 -3.69 12.41 -4.14
CA LEU A 45 -3.79 12.04 -2.73
C LEU A 45 -2.39 11.90 -2.16
N ASN A 46 -2.21 12.27 -0.88
CA ASN A 46 -0.97 11.99 -0.17
C ASN A 46 -0.89 10.47 0.10
N VAL A 47 0.15 9.82 -0.41
CA VAL A 47 0.32 8.36 -0.37
C VAL A 47 1.68 8.02 0.24
N GLU A 48 1.69 7.14 1.23
CA GLU A 48 2.90 6.61 1.85
C GLU A 48 2.87 5.08 1.79
N ILE A 49 4.04 4.46 1.62
CA ILE A 49 4.15 3.01 1.41
C ILE A 49 5.15 2.46 2.40
N PHE A 50 4.76 1.44 3.13
CA PHE A 50 5.61 0.80 4.13
C PHE A 50 5.90 -0.64 3.73
N LYS A 51 7.11 -1.07 4.06
CA LYS A 51 7.54 -2.47 3.97
C LYS A 51 8.24 -2.87 5.27
N PRO A 52 8.19 -4.14 5.68
CA PRO A 52 8.90 -4.59 6.87
C PRO A 52 10.41 -4.50 6.62
N SER A 53 11.17 -3.98 7.58
CA SER A 53 12.64 -3.85 7.46
C SER A 53 13.36 -5.19 7.22
N VAL A 54 12.71 -6.31 7.56
CA VAL A 54 13.24 -7.65 7.32
C VAL A 54 13.18 -8.07 5.84
N ASP A 55 12.39 -7.40 5.00
CA ASP A 55 12.31 -7.72 3.58
C ASP A 55 13.33 -6.93 2.74
N ILE A 56 14.51 -7.53 2.56
CA ILE A 56 15.62 -6.99 1.75
C ILE A 56 15.81 -7.71 0.41
N ARG A 57 14.85 -8.55 -0.02
CA ARG A 57 15.04 -9.51 -1.13
C ARG A 57 15.30 -8.86 -2.49
N TYR A 58 14.85 -7.63 -2.70
CA TYR A 58 14.96 -6.92 -3.97
C TYR A 58 15.59 -5.52 -3.85
N ASP A 59 15.28 -4.80 -2.78
CA ASP A 59 15.78 -3.44 -2.53
C ASP A 59 15.53 -3.08 -1.05
N GLU A 60 16.46 -2.38 -0.40
CA GLU A 60 16.30 -1.97 1.00
C GLU A 60 15.24 -0.87 1.18
N GLN A 61 15.06 0.01 0.19
CA GLN A 61 14.22 1.22 0.28
C GLN A 61 13.03 1.21 -0.69
N ARG A 62 12.91 0.21 -1.56
CA ARG A 62 11.81 0.15 -2.53
C ARG A 62 10.98 -1.11 -2.37
N VAL A 63 9.69 -0.95 -2.68
CA VAL A 63 8.82 -2.07 -3.02
C VAL A 63 8.99 -2.31 -4.51
N VAL A 64 9.49 -3.49 -4.85
CA VAL A 64 9.80 -3.91 -6.21
C VAL A 64 8.95 -5.12 -6.53
N SER A 65 8.12 -4.98 -7.57
CA SER A 65 7.34 -6.06 -8.13
C SER A 65 8.24 -6.99 -8.96
N HIS A 66 7.76 -8.21 -9.21
CA HIS A 66 8.50 -9.18 -10.01
C HIS A 66 8.74 -8.68 -11.45
N ASP A 67 7.78 -7.95 -12.00
CA ASP A 67 7.86 -7.30 -13.31
C ASP A 67 8.66 -5.97 -13.30
N GLN A 68 9.54 -5.78 -12.31
CA GLN A 68 10.43 -4.62 -12.16
C GLN A 68 9.72 -3.27 -11.99
N ASN A 69 8.40 -3.27 -11.76
CA ASN A 69 7.71 -2.07 -11.34
C ASN A 69 8.13 -1.73 -9.90
N SER A 70 8.60 -0.51 -9.67
CA SER A 70 9.00 -0.10 -8.32
C SER A 70 8.36 1.21 -7.90
N ILE A 71 8.18 1.35 -6.60
CA ILE A 71 7.75 2.59 -5.95
C ILE A 71 8.57 2.76 -4.67
N SER A 72 8.87 4.02 -4.33
CA SER A 72 9.59 4.33 -3.10
C SER A 72 8.77 3.85 -1.90
N SER A 73 9.44 3.29 -0.90
CA SER A 73 8.79 2.82 0.32
C SER A 73 9.64 3.16 1.54
N THR A 74 8.99 3.28 2.69
CA THR A 74 9.64 3.51 3.97
C THR A 74 9.74 2.18 4.73
N PRO A 75 10.94 1.61 4.90
CA PRO A 75 11.11 0.39 5.68
C PRO A 75 10.85 0.66 7.15
N VAL A 76 10.08 -0.19 7.81
CA VAL A 76 9.74 -0.05 9.24
C VAL A 76 9.88 -1.36 9.98
N SER A 77 10.36 -1.29 11.23
CA SER A 77 10.65 -2.46 12.05
C SER A 77 9.45 -3.01 12.81
N ASN A 78 8.38 -2.22 12.95
CA ASN A 78 7.13 -2.63 13.59
C ASN A 78 5.94 -1.77 13.10
N SER A 79 4.73 -2.28 13.31
CA SER A 79 3.47 -1.65 12.90
C SER A 79 3.18 -0.31 13.60
N SER A 80 3.72 -0.08 14.80
CA SER A 80 3.51 1.20 15.51
C SER A 80 4.20 2.37 14.82
N ALA A 81 5.34 2.14 14.15
CA ALA A 81 6.03 3.16 13.36
C ALA A 81 5.19 3.66 12.17
N ILE A 82 4.36 2.78 11.58
CA ILE A 82 3.45 3.15 10.49
C ILE A 82 2.49 4.26 10.95
N LEU A 83 1.94 4.14 12.16
CA LEU A 83 1.01 5.14 12.71
C LEU A 83 1.68 6.51 12.88
N LEU A 84 2.93 6.52 13.34
CA LEU A 84 3.69 7.77 13.52
C LEU A 84 4.03 8.44 12.18
N LEU A 85 4.43 7.65 11.18
CA LEU A 85 4.91 8.14 9.89
C LEU A 85 3.78 8.46 8.91
N SER A 86 2.55 8.01 9.17
CA SER A 86 1.38 8.21 8.29
C SER A 86 0.45 9.35 8.70
N ALA A 87 0.85 10.18 9.67
CA ALA A 87 0.00 11.21 10.28
C ALA A 87 -0.68 12.15 9.25
N ASP A 88 0.03 12.53 8.18
CA ASP A 88 -0.47 13.46 7.15
C ASP A 88 -0.90 12.76 5.85
N THR A 89 -1.04 11.43 5.88
CA THR A 89 -1.26 10.60 4.68
C THR A 89 -2.75 10.28 4.47
N ARG A 90 -3.19 10.24 3.21
CA ARG A 90 -4.58 9.88 2.83
C ARG A 90 -4.72 8.40 2.46
N VAL A 91 -3.66 7.81 1.89
CA VAL A 91 -3.62 6.40 1.49
C VAL A 91 -2.33 5.76 1.99
N VAL A 92 -2.44 4.69 2.76
CA VAL A 92 -1.28 3.93 3.27
C VAL A 92 -1.21 2.60 2.53
N GLY A 93 -0.09 2.35 1.85
CA GLY A 93 0.26 1.04 1.29
C GLY A 93 1.12 0.25 2.27
N ILE A 94 0.87 -1.05 2.42
CA ILE A 94 1.70 -1.95 3.22
C ILE A 94 1.98 -3.19 2.36
N ASP A 95 3.26 -3.43 2.04
CA ASP A 95 3.68 -4.65 1.34
C ASP A 95 4.18 -5.69 2.34
N GLU A 96 4.03 -6.97 1.99
CA GLU A 96 4.44 -8.14 2.78
C GLU A 96 3.99 -8.06 4.26
N ALA A 97 2.72 -7.68 4.45
CA ALA A 97 2.13 -7.37 5.76
C ALA A 97 2.19 -8.51 6.79
N GLN A 98 2.33 -9.77 6.34
CA GLN A 98 2.44 -10.94 7.21
C GLN A 98 3.71 -10.97 8.08
N PHE A 99 4.68 -10.08 7.84
CA PHE A 99 5.90 -9.96 8.64
C PHE A 99 5.83 -8.90 9.74
N PHE A 100 4.67 -8.26 9.95
CA PHE A 100 4.42 -7.29 11.03
C PHE A 100 3.69 -7.87 12.24
#